data_AF-A0A7Y1YNK1-F1
#
_entry.id   AF-A0A7Y1YNK1-F1
#
_cell.length_a   1.000
_cell.length_b   1.000
_cell.length_c   1.000
_cell.angle_alpha   90.00
_cell.angle_beta   90.00
_cell.angle_gamma   90.00
#
_symmetry.space_group_name_H-M   'P 1'
#
loop_
_entity.id
_entity.type
_entity.pdbx_description
1 polymer ?
#
loop_
_entity_poly.entity_id
_entity_poly.type
_entity_poly.pdbx_seq_one_letter_code
_entity_poly.pdbx_strand_id
1 'polypeptide(L)'
;MIRTGNGSIMDKASRIKDLLNAKACEGLLYSFWTHFPNVDLDAKSLAETSYSFYKELNLDFIKSMPNGMYSIMDWGCECDFSQIARGGIAKVIRAAVEKP
;
A
#
# COMPACT_ATOMS: atom_id res chain seq x y z
N MET A 1 11.21 -1.35 16.18
CA MET A 1 11.86 -2.32 17.08
C MET A 1 11.01 -2.43 18.32
N ILE A 2 10.62 -3.63 18.73
CA ILE A 2 9.77 -3.86 19.91
C ILE A 2 10.55 -4.75 20.88
N ARG A 3 10.49 -4.44 22.17
CA ARG A 3 11.07 -5.27 23.24
C ARG A 3 10.17 -6.46 23.48
N THR A 4 10.76 -7.65 23.45
CA THR A 4 10.08 -8.91 23.77
C THR A 4 9.96 -9.10 25.29
N GLY A 5 9.13 -10.04 25.73
CA GLY A 5 8.97 -10.44 27.13
C GLY A 5 10.25 -11.02 27.75
N ASN A 6 11.19 -11.49 26.91
CA ASN A 6 12.53 -11.92 27.33
C ASN A 6 13.62 -10.83 27.23
N GLY A 7 13.27 -9.59 26.88
CA GLY A 7 14.18 -8.44 26.83
C GLY A 7 15.01 -8.31 25.55
N SER A 8 14.88 -9.24 24.58
CA SER A 8 15.49 -9.09 23.26
C SER A 8 14.75 -8.04 22.41
N ILE A 9 15.47 -7.45 21.46
CA ILE A 9 14.90 -6.50 20.51
C ILE A 9 14.66 -7.25 19.20
N MET A 10 13.40 -7.34 18.79
CA MET A 10 13.04 -7.91 17.49
C MET A 10 12.58 -6.81 16.53
N ASP A 11 13.02 -6.88 15.28
CA ASP A 11 12.51 -6.03 14.22
C ASP A 11 11.13 -6.55 13.72
N LYS A 12 10.34 -5.65 13.13
CA LYS A 12 8.97 -5.96 12.67
C LYS A 12 8.94 -7.02 11.58
N ALA A 13 9.94 -7.05 10.69
CA ALA A 13 9.97 -8.00 9.58
C ALA A 13 10.23 -9.42 10.08
N SER A 14 11.08 -9.61 11.08
CA SER A 14 11.32 -10.91 11.71
C SER A 14 10.06 -11.43 12.41
N ARG A 15 9.32 -10.57 13.15
CA ARG A 15 8.03 -10.94 13.75
C ARG A 15 7.00 -11.39 12.71
N ILE A 16 6.90 -10.66 11.59
CA ILE A 16 5.99 -11.02 10.49
C ILE A 16 6.39 -12.37 9.89
N LYS A 17 7.69 -12.62 9.66
CA LYS A 17 8.16 -13.91 9.16
C LYS A 17 7.81 -15.05 10.11
N ASP A 18 7.98 -14.87 11.41
CA ASP A 18 7.63 -15.89 12.39
C ASP A 18 6.11 -16.17 12.40
N LEU A 19 5.28 -15.11 12.38
CA LEU A 19 3.82 -15.25 12.25
C LEU A 19 3.44 -16.04 10.99
N LEU A 20 4.03 -15.70 9.83
CA LEU A 20 3.75 -16.38 8.55
C LEU A 20 4.19 -17.85 8.54
N ASN A 21 5.17 -18.21 9.37
CA ASN A 21 5.63 -19.59 9.55
C ASN A 21 4.90 -20.32 10.70
N ALA A 22 3.77 -19.78 11.18
CA ALA A 22 3.00 -20.33 12.31
C ALA A 22 3.82 -20.53 13.59
N LYS A 23 4.88 -19.74 13.79
CA LYS A 23 5.67 -19.73 15.03
C LYS A 23 5.01 -18.80 16.05
N ALA A 24 5.32 -19.03 17.32
CA ALA A 24 4.93 -18.11 18.37
C ALA A 24 5.51 -16.71 18.10
N CYS A 25 4.64 -15.72 17.93
CA CYS A 25 5.01 -14.32 17.76
C CYS A 25 4.49 -13.55 18.97
N GLU A 26 5.38 -12.82 19.64
CA GLU A 26 4.98 -11.97 20.76
C GLU A 26 4.28 -10.71 20.27
N GLY A 27 3.19 -10.34 20.93
CA GLY A 27 2.41 -9.13 20.67
C GLY A 27 1.58 -9.20 19.38
N LEU A 28 0.52 -8.39 19.33
CA LEU A 28 -0.29 -8.26 18.12
C LEU A 28 0.50 -7.56 17.01
N LEU A 29 0.26 -8.00 15.78
CA LEU A 29 0.72 -7.32 14.56
C LEU A 29 -0.50 -6.70 13.88
N TYR A 30 -0.40 -5.47 13.41
CA TYR A 30 -1.48 -4.77 12.73
C TYR A 30 -1.00 -3.81 11.64
N SER A 31 -1.88 -3.57 10.68
CA SER A 31 -1.72 -2.54 9.65
C SER A 31 -3.10 -2.11 9.16
N PHE A 32 -3.14 -1.09 8.30
CA PHE A 32 -4.36 -0.61 7.66
C PHE A 32 -4.33 -0.80 6.16
N TRP A 33 -5.49 -1.12 5.62
CA TRP A 33 -5.74 -1.12 4.20
C TRP A 33 -6.27 0.26 3.81
N THR A 34 -5.38 1.15 3.38
CA THR A 34 -5.73 2.53 3.05
C THR A 34 -5.26 2.91 1.65
N HIS A 35 -6.05 3.74 0.98
CA HIS A 35 -5.70 4.34 -0.30
C HIS A 35 -5.31 5.81 -0.11
N PHE A 36 -4.41 6.29 -0.97
CA PHE A 36 -4.01 7.70 -1.02
C PHE A 36 -4.31 8.28 -2.41
N PRO A 37 -5.59 8.39 -2.79
CA PRO A 37 -6.02 8.66 -4.18
C PRO A 37 -5.59 10.02 -4.75
N ASN A 38 -5.14 10.94 -3.89
CA ASN A 38 -4.65 12.25 -4.32
C ASN A 38 -3.16 12.23 -4.72
N VAL A 39 -2.43 11.17 -4.38
CA VAL A 39 -0.97 11.07 -4.58
C VAL A 39 -0.55 9.73 -5.21
N ASP A 40 -1.48 8.81 -5.46
CA ASP A 40 -1.20 7.44 -5.94
C ASP A 40 -0.96 7.34 -7.46
N LEU A 41 -1.01 8.47 -8.17
CA LEU A 41 -0.53 8.61 -9.56
C LEU A 41 0.96 8.92 -9.66
N ASP A 42 1.61 9.33 -8.56
CA ASP A 42 3.06 9.58 -8.51
C ASP A 42 3.74 8.60 -7.54
N ALA A 43 4.64 7.76 -8.07
CA ALA A 43 5.26 6.69 -7.30
C ALA A 43 6.05 7.20 -6.09
N LYS A 44 6.74 8.33 -6.23
CA LYS A 44 7.55 8.92 -5.15
C LYS A 44 6.67 9.46 -4.03
N SER A 45 5.66 10.26 -4.38
CA SER A 45 4.70 10.84 -3.44
C SER A 45 3.93 9.75 -2.70
N LEU A 46 3.53 8.68 -3.39
CA LEU A 46 2.89 7.52 -2.77
C LEU A 46 3.81 6.82 -1.76
N ALA A 47 5.09 6.62 -2.10
CA ALA A 47 6.06 6.00 -1.21
C ALA A 47 6.31 6.84 0.05
N GLU A 48 6.51 8.15 -0.12
CA GLU A 48 6.73 9.09 0.99
C GLU A 48 5.51 9.19 1.92
N THR A 49 4.31 9.26 1.35
CA THR A 49 3.05 9.30 2.12
C THR A 49 2.82 8.00 2.88
N SER A 50 3.00 6.85 2.21
CA SER A 50 2.84 5.53 2.83
C SER A 50 3.84 5.31 3.98
N TYR A 51 5.09 5.75 3.81
CA TYR A 51 6.11 5.66 4.85
C TYR A 51 5.81 6.58 6.04
N SER A 52 5.32 7.79 5.79
CA SER A 52 4.92 8.72 6.83
C SER A 52 3.77 8.17 7.65
N PHE A 53 2.72 7.66 7.00
CA PHE A 53 1.58 7.00 7.64
C PHE A 53 1.99 5.78 8.49
N TYR A 54 2.90 4.95 7.96
CA TYR A 54 3.48 3.82 8.68
C TYR A 54 4.19 4.25 9.97
N LYS A 55 4.95 5.35 9.93
CA LYS A 55 5.66 5.86 11.10
C LYS A 55 4.70 6.47 12.12
N GLU A 56 3.78 7.30 11.66
CA GLU A 56 2.82 8.02 12.50
C GLU A 56 1.98 7.06 13.35
N LEU A 57 1.47 6.00 12.73
CA LEU A 57 0.65 5.01 13.42
C LEU A 57 1.47 3.81 13.92
N ASN A 58 2.79 3.81 13.75
CA ASN A 58 3.66 2.69 14.13
C ASN A 58 3.17 1.32 13.59
N LEU A 59 2.66 1.28 12.36
CA LEU A 59 2.12 0.06 11.72
C LEU A 59 3.18 -1.03 11.58
N ASP A 60 2.83 -2.30 11.56
CA ASP A 60 3.83 -3.37 11.47
C ASP A 60 4.38 -3.59 10.06
N PHE A 61 3.59 -3.26 9.03
CA PHE A 61 4.00 -3.31 7.63
C PHE A 61 3.27 -2.26 6.80
N ILE A 62 3.87 -1.88 5.67
CA ILE A 62 3.25 -1.02 4.68
C ILE A 62 2.53 -1.90 3.67
N LYS A 63 1.24 -1.64 3.46
CA LYS A 63 0.53 -2.12 2.27
C LYS A 63 0.73 -1.10 1.15
N SER A 64 1.50 -1.47 0.12
CA SER A 64 1.59 -0.65 -1.11
C SER A 64 0.27 -0.71 -1.87
N MET A 65 -0.28 0.45 -2.22
CA MET A 65 -1.57 0.62 -2.90
C MET A 65 -1.45 1.69 -4.00
N PRO A 66 -0.84 1.37 -5.16
CA PRO A 66 -0.86 2.26 -6.31
C PRO A 66 -2.29 2.43 -6.84
N ASN A 67 -2.53 3.49 -7.61
CA ASN A 67 -3.79 3.70 -8.33
C ASN A 67 -4.17 2.42 -9.09
N GLY A 68 -5.41 1.93 -8.93
CA GLY A 68 -5.84 0.65 -9.49
C GLY A 68 -5.76 0.52 -11.02
N MET A 69 -5.63 1.63 -11.76
CA MET A 69 -5.52 1.62 -13.22
C MET A 69 -4.07 1.52 -13.74
N TYR A 70 -3.04 1.49 -12.87
CA TYR A 70 -1.64 1.56 -13.31
C TYR A 70 -1.27 0.50 -14.36
N SER A 71 -1.71 -0.75 -14.18
CA SER A 71 -1.36 -1.85 -15.08
C SER A 71 -1.96 -1.69 -16.48
N ILE A 72 -3.18 -1.16 -16.60
CA ILE A 72 -3.81 -0.95 -17.90
C ILE A 72 -3.28 0.31 -18.59
N MET A 73 -2.84 1.31 -17.82
CA MET A 73 -2.15 2.48 -18.36
C MET A 73 -0.79 2.10 -18.95
N ASP A 74 -0.03 1.24 -18.25
CA ASP A 74 1.23 0.68 -18.77
C ASP A 74 1.01 -0.14 -20.05
N TRP A 75 -0.17 -0.78 -20.19
CA TRP A 75 -0.58 -1.49 -21.40
C TRP A 75 -1.03 -0.56 -22.54
N GLY A 76 -1.25 0.74 -22.27
CA GLY A 76 -1.58 1.76 -23.27
C GLY A 76 -3.02 2.29 -23.22
N CYS A 77 -3.82 1.93 -22.20
CA CYS A 77 -5.11 2.57 -21.96
C CYS A 77 -4.92 4.00 -21.44
N GLU A 78 -5.86 4.88 -21.76
CA GLU A 78 -5.95 6.21 -21.16
C GLU A 78 -7.10 6.25 -20.17
N CYS A 79 -6.87 6.88 -19.01
CA CYS A 79 -7.83 6.97 -17.92
C CYS A 79 -8.05 8.42 -17.50
N ASP A 80 -9.29 8.78 -17.23
CA ASP A 80 -9.69 10.03 -16.58
C ASP A 80 -9.81 9.83 -15.06
N PHE A 81 -9.06 10.62 -14.30
CA PHE A 81 -9.06 10.65 -12.83
C PHE A 81 -9.76 11.88 -12.25
N SER A 82 -10.37 12.73 -13.08
CA SER A 82 -10.93 14.04 -12.69
C SER A 82 -11.98 13.98 -11.59
N GLN A 83 -12.64 12.84 -11.39
CA GLN A 83 -13.68 12.64 -10.38
C GLN A 83 -13.15 12.10 -9.04
N ILE A 84 -11.91 11.61 -8.98
CA ILE A 84 -11.36 10.93 -7.80
C ILE A 84 -11.39 11.81 -6.55
N ALA A 85 -10.94 13.06 -6.65
CA ALA A 85 -10.94 14.01 -5.54
C ALA A 85 -12.34 14.34 -4.98
N ARG A 86 -13.41 14.01 -5.74
CA ARG A 86 -14.82 14.18 -5.34
C ARG A 86 -15.47 12.88 -4.85
N GLY A 87 -14.68 11.84 -4.57
CA GLY A 87 -15.19 10.51 -4.21
C GLY A 87 -15.75 9.72 -5.39
N GLY A 88 -15.43 10.13 -6.63
CA GLY A 88 -15.79 9.40 -7.84
C GLY A 88 -14.81 8.26 -8.15
N ILE A 89 -14.94 7.73 -9.37
CA ILE A 89 -14.12 6.62 -9.87
C ILE A 89 -13.26 7.07 -11.06
N ALA A 90 -12.14 6.38 -11.28
CA ALA A 90 -11.38 6.49 -12.51
C ALA A 90 -12.16 5.84 -13.67
N LYS A 91 -12.09 6.44 -14.86
CA LYS A 91 -12.78 5.93 -16.05
C LYS A 91 -11.78 5.72 -17.17
N VAL A 92 -11.82 4.57 -17.82
CA VAL A 92 -11.08 4.35 -19.06
C VAL A 92 -11.74 5.18 -20.16
N ILE A 93 -10.97 6.06 -20.79
CA ILE A 93 -11.42 6.93 -21.90
C ILE A 93 -10.89 6.44 -23.26
N ARG A 94 -9.80 5.67 -23.27
CA ARG A 94 -9.31 4.96 -24.45
C ARG A 94 -8.80 3.59 -24.05
N ALA A 95 -9.26 2.55 -24.74
CA ALA A 95 -8.75 1.20 -24.56
C ALA A 95 -7.44 1.03 -25.36
N ALA A 96 -6.52 0.21 -24.86
CA ALA A 96 -5.30 -0.13 -25.59
C ALA A 96 -5.57 -0.99 -26.85
N VAL A 97 -6.65 -1.78 -26.83
CA VAL A 97 -7.09 -2.63 -27.95
C VAL A 97 -8.44 -2.11 -28.44
N GLU A 98 -8.46 -1.47 -29.60
CA GLU A 98 -9.68 -0.92 -30.20
C GLU A 98 -10.34 -1.89 -31.19
N LYS A 99 -9.58 -2.88 -31.67
CA LYS A 99 -10.05 -3.95 -32.58
C LYS A 99 -9.38 -5.28 -32.19
N PRO A 100 -10.09 -6.41 -32.22
CA PRO A 100 -9.55 -7.74 -31.94
C PRO A 100 -8.38 -8.13 -32.85
#